data_AF-A0A6P2AZ91-F1
#
_entry.id   AF-A0A6P2AZ91-F1
#
_cell.length_a   1.000
_cell.length_b   1.000
_cell.length_c   1.000
_cell.angle_alpha   90.00
_cell.angle_beta   90.00
_cell.angle_gamma   90.00
#
_symmetry.space_group_name_H-M   'P 1'
#
loop_
_entity.id
_entity.type
_entity.pdbx_description
1 polymer ?
#
loop_
_entity_poly.entity_id
_entity_poly.type
_entity_poly.pdbx_seq_one_letter_code
_entity_poly.pdbx_strand_id
1 'polypeptide(L)'
;MSTDWLFWGSALLAALIGAALLLWALFSDRSRGRKRCPKCWYDMDRSPTLRCSECGHEVQRERKLFKTRRRWRWVVVSAGLLLLSGSIAGYRVTQTESWASLIPNTVLIAGFRYGGSEGALDLLLEQDGINDGVEAFLFMHPFAESPQADNGLYQWQWRWLADSLLLRCQEDEPVLSLESSHLLRLVFYIGHLLDDDDILDRAYSLIVLQLDWVYDILESQQRDFSPPRGAVDALILESIDLRDPAASADRVWPFVNSENLWYQKRSISTISTLAIENEVAARRMIEMLSHHLESVRHLAMYYLGRQAIHESERERLWQTVQPMYKDESPRVRMYWPRVMRSKLSDEEMLALQLELLLTDDPGLRLGVLGTVHDLVWSMNPSDPDMADIPEQFIEGIVRALTFDDAKVVSTAVDTLALIPVHRACRYEPSIRAAREQIGEGFSQEKRELDEVLRQIEELPN
;
A
#
# COMPACT_ATOMS: atom_id res chain seq x y z
N MET A 1 35.30 10.20 -30.07
CA MET A 1 33.98 10.63 -30.57
C MET A 1 33.16 9.38 -30.76
N SER A 2 32.11 9.18 -29.96
CA SER A 2 31.30 7.97 -30.04
C SER A 2 30.60 7.91 -31.40
N THR A 3 30.38 6.70 -31.93
CA THR A 3 29.68 6.48 -33.20
C THR A 3 28.18 6.79 -33.11
N ASP A 4 27.67 7.27 -31.96
CA ASP A 4 26.25 7.43 -31.68
C ASP A 4 25.59 8.51 -32.56
N TRP A 5 26.34 9.55 -32.91
CA TRP A 5 25.84 10.60 -33.80
C TRP A 5 25.51 10.06 -35.21
N LEU A 6 26.20 9.02 -35.67
CA LEU A 6 25.89 8.36 -36.94
C LEU A 6 24.55 7.63 -36.86
N PHE A 7 24.31 6.91 -35.77
CA PHE A 7 23.05 6.18 -35.56
C PHE A 7 21.87 7.14 -35.43
N TRP A 8 21.95 8.11 -34.51
CA TRP A 8 20.89 9.10 -34.32
C TRP A 8 20.68 9.97 -35.56
N GLY A 9 21.75 10.37 -36.24
CA GLY A 9 21.68 11.09 -37.50
C GLY A 9 21.00 10.27 -38.61
N SER A 10 21.31 8.98 -38.73
CA SER A 10 20.69 8.10 -39.72
C SER A 10 19.21 7.82 -39.43
N ALA A 11 18.85 7.61 -38.16
CA ALA A 11 17.46 7.43 -37.73
C ALA A 11 16.65 8.71 -38.01
N LEU A 12 17.14 9.87 -37.57
CA LEU A 12 16.48 11.16 -37.82
C LEU A 12 16.31 11.43 -39.31
N LEU A 13 17.35 11.16 -40.12
CA LEU A 13 17.27 11.32 -41.57
C LEU A 13 16.21 10.39 -42.18
N ALA A 14 16.16 9.12 -41.77
CA ALA A 14 15.16 8.17 -42.24
C ALA A 14 13.74 8.60 -41.83
N ALA A 15 13.55 9.08 -40.60
CA ALA A 15 12.28 9.63 -40.14
C ALA A 15 11.83 10.83 -40.98
N LEU A 16 12.72 11.79 -41.23
CA LEU A 16 12.41 12.99 -42.03
C LEU A 16 12.06 12.64 -43.47
N ILE A 17 12.82 11.74 -44.10
CA ILE A 17 12.52 11.26 -45.46
C ILE A 17 11.18 10.50 -45.49
N GLY A 18 10.94 9.62 -44.52
CA GLY A 18 9.69 8.88 -44.37
C GLY A 18 8.49 9.81 -44.21
N ALA A 19 8.56 10.78 -43.31
CA ALA A 19 7.51 11.76 -43.06
C ALA A 19 7.26 12.64 -44.31
N ALA A 20 8.31 13.14 -44.95
CA ALA A 20 8.19 13.94 -46.17
C ALA A 20 7.54 13.15 -47.31
N LEU A 21 7.94 11.89 -47.52
CA LEU A 21 7.33 10.99 -48.51
C LEU A 21 5.88 10.69 -48.18
N LEU A 22 5.54 10.47 -46.90
CA LEU A 22 4.17 10.19 -46.47
C LEU A 22 3.27 11.40 -46.75
N LEU A 23 3.70 12.60 -46.35
CA LEU A 23 2.98 13.84 -46.59
C LEU A 23 2.80 14.09 -48.09
N TRP A 24 3.86 13.89 -48.88
CA TRP A 24 3.77 13.99 -50.34
C TRP A 24 2.82 12.97 -50.95
N ALA A 25 2.91 11.69 -50.54
CA ALA A 25 2.09 10.61 -51.08
C ALA A 25 0.58 10.77 -50.77
N LEU A 26 0.27 11.41 -49.64
CA LEU A 26 -1.10 11.67 -49.20
C LEU A 26 -1.67 13.00 -49.72
N PHE A 27 -0.86 14.06 -49.80
CA PHE A 27 -1.35 15.43 -49.98
C PHE A 27 -0.88 16.14 -51.27
N SER A 28 0.11 15.61 -52.00
CA SER A 28 0.67 16.30 -53.17
C SER A 28 -0.36 16.58 -54.27
N ASP A 29 -1.37 15.72 -54.43
CA ASP A 29 -2.31 15.77 -55.56
C ASP A 29 -3.77 16.00 -55.11
N ARG A 30 -3.97 17.06 -54.32
CA ARG A 30 -5.31 17.51 -53.91
C ARG A 30 -6.05 18.08 -55.13
N SER A 31 -7.33 17.74 -55.30
CA SER A 31 -8.10 18.11 -56.50
C SER A 31 -8.26 19.62 -56.72
N ARG A 32 -8.11 20.44 -55.66
CA ARG A 32 -8.20 21.92 -55.73
C ARG A 32 -9.41 22.42 -56.54
N GLY A 33 -10.54 21.71 -56.45
CA GLY A 33 -11.77 22.04 -57.16
C GLY A 33 -11.82 21.64 -58.64
N ARG A 34 -10.78 21.04 -59.20
CA ARG A 34 -10.75 20.55 -60.59
C ARG A 34 -11.35 19.14 -60.67
N LYS A 35 -12.18 18.89 -61.69
CA LYS A 35 -12.70 17.54 -61.96
C LYS A 35 -11.61 16.70 -62.60
N ARG A 36 -11.25 15.54 -62.03
CA ARG A 36 -10.28 14.61 -62.64
C ARG A 36 -10.82 13.20 -62.70
N CYS A 37 -10.47 12.45 -63.74
CA CYS A 37 -10.85 11.05 -63.85
C CYS A 37 -10.16 10.21 -62.76
N PRO A 38 -10.87 9.38 -61.97
CA PRO A 38 -10.26 8.59 -60.90
C PRO A 38 -9.32 7.48 -61.40
N LYS A 39 -9.40 7.11 -62.69
CA LYS A 39 -8.58 6.04 -63.29
C LYS A 39 -7.28 6.58 -63.90
N CYS A 40 -7.38 7.48 -64.88
CA CYS A 40 -6.20 8.03 -65.58
C CYS A 40 -5.72 9.38 -65.04
N TRP A 41 -6.50 10.03 -64.17
CA TRP A 41 -6.20 11.36 -63.62
C TRP A 41 -6.24 12.52 -64.63
N TYR A 42 -6.82 12.29 -65.80
CA TYR A 42 -7.05 13.34 -66.81
C TYR A 42 -8.00 14.42 -66.31
N ASP A 43 -7.71 15.68 -66.69
CA ASP A 43 -8.51 16.84 -66.33
C ASP A 43 -9.83 16.86 -67.12
N MET A 44 -10.94 16.84 -66.40
CA MET A 44 -12.31 16.78 -66.94
C MET A 44 -13.06 18.10 -66.76
N ASP A 45 -12.40 19.21 -66.41
CA ASP A 45 -13.09 20.50 -66.18
C ASP A 45 -13.90 20.99 -67.39
N ARG A 46 -13.54 20.60 -68.61
CA ARG A 46 -14.25 20.97 -69.85
C ARG A 46 -15.15 19.87 -70.42
N SER A 47 -15.27 18.72 -69.76
CA SER A 47 -16.13 17.63 -70.22
C SER A 47 -17.56 17.81 -69.69
N PRO A 48 -18.58 17.96 -70.55
CA PRO A 48 -19.97 18.01 -70.10
C PRO A 48 -20.50 16.63 -69.68
N THR A 49 -19.77 15.55 -70.00
CA THR A 49 -20.17 14.18 -69.67
C THR A 49 -19.33 13.60 -68.54
N LEU A 50 -19.90 12.64 -67.80
CA LEU A 50 -19.21 11.86 -66.77
C LEU A 50 -18.29 10.77 -67.34
N ARG A 51 -18.13 10.71 -68.67
CA ARG A 51 -17.26 9.75 -69.36
C ARG A 51 -15.94 10.41 -69.72
N CYS A 52 -14.83 9.83 -69.26
CA CYS A 52 -13.50 10.35 -69.55
C CYS A 52 -13.15 10.16 -71.04
N SER A 53 -12.74 11.24 -71.72
CA SER A 53 -12.37 11.22 -73.15
C SER A 53 -11.07 10.45 -73.44
N GLU A 54 -10.16 10.36 -72.47
CA GLU A 54 -8.88 9.65 -72.60
C GLU A 54 -9.03 8.14 -72.41
N CYS A 55 -9.54 7.71 -71.25
CA CYS A 55 -9.55 6.29 -70.87
C CYS A 55 -10.90 5.59 -71.04
N GLY A 56 -11.92 6.32 -71.49
CA GLY A 56 -13.29 5.82 -71.68
C GLY A 56 -14.05 5.48 -70.40
N HIS A 57 -13.45 5.64 -69.22
CA HIS A 57 -14.07 5.29 -67.93
C HIS A 57 -15.25 6.23 -67.63
N GLU A 58 -16.42 5.63 -67.40
CA GLU A 58 -17.63 6.34 -67.02
C GLU A 58 -17.79 6.36 -65.49
N VAL A 59 -17.87 7.57 -64.93
CA VAL A 59 -17.96 7.78 -63.49
C VAL A 59 -19.43 7.88 -63.08
N GLN A 60 -19.91 6.95 -62.25
CA GLN A 60 -21.33 6.92 -61.83
C GLN A 60 -21.83 8.15 -61.04
N ARG A 61 -20.94 8.93 -60.42
CA ARG A 61 -21.29 10.08 -59.56
C ARG A 61 -20.26 11.18 -59.68
N GLU A 62 -20.69 12.42 -59.89
CA GLU A 62 -19.81 13.59 -60.02
C GLU A 62 -18.85 13.77 -58.84
N ARG A 63 -19.28 13.45 -57.61
CA ARG A 63 -18.44 13.52 -56.40
C ARG A 63 -17.16 12.69 -56.49
N LYS A 64 -17.13 11.61 -57.28
CA LYS A 64 -15.93 10.78 -57.47
C LYS A 64 -14.84 11.49 -58.30
N LEU A 65 -15.19 12.52 -59.06
CA LEU A 65 -14.22 13.32 -59.85
C LEU A 65 -13.35 14.23 -58.98
N PHE A 66 -13.76 14.47 -57.73
CA PHE A 66 -13.01 15.29 -56.77
C PHE A 66 -12.15 14.47 -55.80
N LYS A 67 -12.11 13.14 -55.95
CA LYS A 67 -11.40 12.24 -55.04
C LYS A 67 -9.89 12.35 -55.25
N THR A 68 -9.13 12.58 -54.18
CA THR A 68 -7.65 12.68 -54.18
C THR A 68 -6.97 11.36 -54.57
N ARG A 69 -5.93 11.42 -55.44
CA ARG A 69 -5.11 10.26 -55.81
C ARG A 69 -4.06 10.01 -54.73
N ARG A 70 -4.35 9.08 -53.83
CA ARG A 70 -3.37 8.61 -52.84
C ARG A 70 -2.43 7.61 -53.51
N ARG A 71 -1.12 7.85 -53.38
CA ARG A 71 -0.08 6.98 -53.96
C ARG A 71 0.27 5.86 -52.97
N TRP A 72 -0.63 4.89 -52.80
CA TRP A 72 -0.50 3.84 -51.76
C TRP A 72 0.84 3.10 -51.75
N ARG A 73 1.47 2.88 -52.92
CA ARG A 73 2.83 2.29 -52.98
C ARG A 73 3.86 3.12 -52.21
N TRP A 74 3.82 4.44 -52.36
CA TRP A 74 4.70 5.36 -51.63
C TRP A 74 4.32 5.49 -50.16
N VAL A 75 3.04 5.36 -49.82
CA VAL A 75 2.59 5.29 -48.41
C VAL A 75 3.22 4.10 -47.69
N VAL A 76 3.22 2.92 -48.33
CA VAL A 76 3.85 1.71 -47.76
C VAL A 76 5.36 1.91 -47.61
N VAL A 77 6.04 2.47 -48.61
CA VAL A 77 7.48 2.76 -48.51
C VAL A 77 7.77 3.76 -47.39
N SER A 78 6.99 4.83 -47.26
CA SER A 78 7.17 5.80 -46.17
C SER A 78 6.91 5.20 -44.79
N ALA A 79 5.90 4.33 -44.66
CA ALA A 79 5.63 3.63 -43.41
C ALA A 79 6.79 2.70 -43.04
N GLY A 80 7.35 1.98 -44.02
CA GLY A 80 8.54 1.16 -43.83
C GLY A 80 9.77 1.97 -43.38
N LEU A 81 9.99 3.15 -43.94
CA LEU A 81 11.07 4.06 -43.50
C LEU A 81 10.87 4.57 -42.07
N LEU A 82 9.64 4.93 -41.70
CA LEU A 82 9.32 5.35 -40.33
C LEU A 82 9.51 4.21 -39.32
N LEU A 83 9.08 2.99 -39.68
CA LEU A 83 9.31 1.80 -38.85
C LEU A 83 10.82 1.51 -38.72
N LEU A 84 11.57 1.55 -39.83
CA LEU A 84 13.01 1.35 -39.80
C LEU A 84 13.72 2.39 -38.92
N SER A 85 13.32 3.67 -39.03
CA SER A 85 13.81 4.72 -38.13
C SER A 85 13.53 4.40 -36.67
N GLY A 86 12.30 3.95 -36.37
CA GLY A 86 11.91 3.53 -35.02
C GLY A 86 12.73 2.34 -34.53
N SER A 87 13.01 1.35 -35.38
CA SER A 87 13.84 0.20 -35.04
C SER A 87 15.31 0.56 -34.79
N ILE A 88 15.88 1.50 -35.56
CA ILE A 88 17.27 1.96 -35.36
C ILE A 88 17.40 2.72 -34.02
N ALA A 89 16.47 3.62 -33.72
CA ALA A 89 16.44 4.31 -32.43
C ALA A 89 16.17 3.33 -31.28
N GLY A 90 15.20 2.43 -31.48
CA GLY A 90 14.78 1.43 -30.51
C GLY A 90 15.88 0.45 -30.13
N TYR A 91 16.65 -0.05 -31.12
CA TYR A 91 17.74 -0.99 -30.87
C TYR A 91 18.77 -0.47 -29.87
N ARG A 92 19.08 0.83 -29.90
CA ARG A 92 20.04 1.44 -28.96
C ARG A 92 19.45 1.60 -27.58
N VAL A 93 18.21 2.07 -27.48
CA VAL A 93 17.49 2.20 -26.21
C VAL A 93 17.34 0.84 -25.55
N THR A 94 17.01 -0.22 -26.32
CA THR A 94 16.88 -1.59 -25.79
C THR A 94 18.18 -2.23 -25.33
N GLN A 95 19.35 -1.69 -25.71
CA GLN A 95 20.62 -2.16 -25.17
C GLN A 95 20.97 -1.53 -23.82
N THR A 96 20.36 -0.40 -23.49
CA THR A 96 20.60 0.32 -22.24
C THR A 96 19.44 0.20 -21.25
N GLU A 97 18.23 -0.04 -21.75
CA GLU A 97 16.97 -0.07 -20.99
C GLU A 97 16.03 -1.16 -21.54
N SER A 98 15.02 -1.55 -20.76
CA SER A 98 14.00 -2.49 -21.24
C SER A 98 13.27 -1.95 -22.48
N TRP A 99 12.76 -2.84 -23.32
CA TRP A 99 11.89 -2.47 -24.45
C TRP A 99 10.66 -1.67 -24.03
N ALA A 100 10.23 -1.79 -22.76
CA ALA A 100 9.15 -1.02 -22.17
C ALA A 100 9.39 0.50 -22.23
N SER A 101 10.65 0.96 -22.15
CA SER A 101 10.97 2.40 -22.20
C SER A 101 10.71 3.06 -23.56
N LEU A 102 10.47 2.26 -24.61
CA LEU A 102 10.05 2.76 -25.92
C LEU A 102 8.56 3.12 -25.99
N ILE A 103 7.76 2.65 -25.04
CA ILE A 103 6.33 2.95 -25.00
C ILE A 103 6.15 4.25 -24.23
N PRO A 104 5.52 5.30 -24.80
CA PRO A 104 5.23 6.50 -24.05
C PRO A 104 4.41 6.16 -22.81
N ASN A 105 4.75 6.71 -21.64
CA ASN A 105 4.04 6.41 -20.38
C ASN A 105 2.52 6.58 -20.50
N THR A 106 2.06 7.54 -21.31
CA THR A 106 0.64 7.74 -21.65
C THR A 106 -0.01 6.49 -22.27
N VAL A 107 0.70 5.76 -23.12
CA VAL A 107 0.21 4.53 -23.76
C VAL A 107 0.23 3.36 -22.77
N LEU A 108 1.21 3.29 -21.86
CA LEU A 108 1.22 2.30 -20.79
C LEU A 108 0.06 2.50 -19.81
N ILE A 109 -0.16 3.74 -19.37
CA ILE A 109 -1.30 4.11 -18.51
C ILE A 109 -2.63 3.85 -19.24
N ALA A 110 -2.71 4.14 -20.55
CA ALA A 110 -3.88 3.77 -21.36
C ALA A 110 -4.07 2.26 -21.38
N GLY A 111 -2.98 1.51 -21.59
CA GLY A 111 -2.97 0.06 -21.66
C GLY A 111 -3.48 -0.57 -20.37
N PHE A 112 -3.14 0.00 -19.22
CA PHE A 112 -3.62 -0.42 -17.91
C PHE A 112 -5.14 -0.45 -17.81
N ARG A 113 -5.83 0.46 -18.51
CA ARG A 113 -7.28 0.52 -18.54
C ARG A 113 -7.92 -0.60 -19.39
N TYR A 114 -7.21 -1.14 -20.38
CA TYR A 114 -7.79 -2.02 -21.40
C TYR A 114 -7.19 -3.44 -21.46
N GLY A 115 -5.97 -3.65 -20.97
CA GLY A 115 -5.30 -4.95 -20.88
C GLY A 115 -5.15 -5.35 -19.42
N GLY A 116 -5.34 -6.63 -19.10
CA GLY A 116 -5.23 -7.14 -17.72
C GLY A 116 -3.99 -6.62 -16.99
N SER A 117 -4.20 -6.26 -15.72
CA SER A 117 -3.28 -5.56 -14.81
C SER A 117 -1.86 -6.11 -14.79
N GLU A 118 -1.70 -7.43 -14.86
CA GLU A 118 -0.40 -8.10 -14.80
C GLU A 118 0.58 -7.55 -15.86
N GLY A 119 0.16 -7.46 -17.12
CA GLY A 119 1.08 -7.07 -18.18
C GLY A 119 1.46 -5.59 -18.20
N ALA A 120 0.54 -4.69 -17.85
CA ALA A 120 0.79 -3.25 -17.91
C ALA A 120 1.52 -2.71 -16.68
N LEU A 121 1.23 -3.28 -15.49
CA LEU A 121 1.95 -2.92 -14.26
C LEU A 121 3.39 -3.40 -14.34
N ASP A 122 3.61 -4.65 -14.74
CA ASP A 122 4.94 -5.22 -14.86
C ASP A 122 5.79 -4.41 -15.86
N LEU A 123 5.20 -3.91 -16.95
CA LEU A 123 5.90 -3.06 -17.92
C LEU A 123 6.26 -1.67 -17.39
N LEU A 124 5.38 -1.05 -16.60
CA LEU A 124 5.68 0.24 -15.96
C LEU A 124 6.80 0.07 -14.91
N LEU A 125 6.73 -1.00 -14.13
CA LEU A 125 7.75 -1.33 -13.12
C LEU A 125 9.10 -1.70 -13.75
N GLU A 126 9.08 -2.48 -14.83
CA GLU A 126 10.28 -2.84 -15.60
C GLU A 126 10.92 -1.60 -16.25
N GLN A 127 10.12 -0.63 -16.71
CA GLN A 127 10.62 0.61 -17.30
C GLN A 127 11.43 1.46 -16.30
N ASP A 128 11.05 1.47 -15.02
CA ASP A 128 11.79 2.17 -13.97
C ASP A 128 12.92 1.31 -13.36
N GLY A 129 13.19 0.13 -13.95
CA GLY A 129 14.24 -0.79 -13.50
C GLY A 129 13.91 -1.53 -12.21
N ILE A 130 12.61 -1.67 -11.90
CA ILE A 130 12.12 -2.19 -10.63
C ILE A 130 11.61 -3.62 -10.84
N ASN A 131 12.44 -4.61 -10.51
CA ASN A 131 12.18 -6.02 -10.84
C ASN A 131 11.22 -6.77 -9.89
N ASP A 132 10.83 -6.17 -8.75
CA ASP A 132 9.90 -6.80 -7.80
C ASP A 132 8.75 -5.85 -7.46
N GLY A 133 7.55 -6.11 -7.99
CA GLY A 133 6.41 -5.18 -7.96
C GLY A 133 5.85 -4.82 -6.58
N VAL A 134 6.32 -5.47 -5.51
CA VAL A 134 5.98 -5.12 -4.12
C VAL A 134 7.12 -4.38 -3.41
N GLU A 135 8.39 -4.70 -3.70
CA GLU A 135 9.52 -3.89 -3.21
C GLU A 135 9.64 -2.55 -3.95
N ALA A 136 9.13 -2.49 -5.18
CA ALA A 136 8.89 -1.27 -5.94
C ALA A 136 8.25 -0.15 -5.14
N PHE A 137 7.26 -0.52 -4.33
CA PHE A 137 6.49 0.39 -3.50
C PHE A 137 7.35 1.02 -2.39
N LEU A 138 8.29 0.27 -1.81
CA LEU A 138 9.25 0.79 -0.84
C LEU A 138 10.34 1.64 -1.53
N PHE A 139 10.67 1.33 -2.78
CA PHE A 139 11.64 2.07 -3.59
C PHE A 139 11.11 3.33 -4.28
N MET A 140 9.79 3.55 -4.37
CA MET A 140 9.23 4.82 -4.88
C MET A 140 9.31 5.98 -3.87
N HIS A 141 9.50 5.69 -2.58
CA HIS A 141 9.55 6.72 -1.53
C HIS A 141 10.66 7.79 -1.70
N PRO A 142 11.87 7.50 -2.23
CA PRO A 142 12.90 8.51 -2.46
C PRO A 142 12.72 9.33 -3.76
N PHE A 143 11.90 8.88 -4.72
CA PHE A 143 11.70 9.57 -6.00
C PHE A 143 10.62 10.67 -5.94
N ALA A 144 9.87 10.75 -4.83
CA ALA A 144 8.76 11.69 -4.65
C ALA A 144 9.15 13.09 -4.14
N GLU A 145 10.41 13.32 -3.73
CA GLU A 145 10.82 14.63 -3.21
C GLU A 145 10.89 15.74 -4.28
N SER A 146 10.74 15.40 -5.56
CA SER A 146 10.57 16.40 -6.61
C SER A 146 9.69 15.88 -7.76
N PRO A 147 8.42 16.31 -7.84
CA PRO A 147 7.56 16.10 -9.01
C PRO A 147 8.11 16.69 -10.33
N GLN A 148 9.28 17.33 -10.29
CA GLN A 148 9.94 17.99 -11.41
C GLN A 148 11.29 17.36 -11.79
N ALA A 149 11.64 16.18 -11.29
CA ALA A 149 12.79 15.46 -11.83
C ALA A 149 12.54 15.21 -13.34
N ASP A 150 13.56 15.47 -14.17
CA ASP A 150 13.48 15.64 -15.63
C ASP A 150 12.81 14.49 -16.44
N ASN A 151 12.46 13.37 -15.78
CA ASN A 151 11.84 12.17 -16.36
C ASN A 151 10.55 11.71 -15.64
N GLY A 152 9.97 12.50 -14.73
CA GLY A 152 8.77 12.12 -13.98
C GLY A 152 7.46 12.18 -14.79
N LEU A 153 6.45 11.40 -14.36
CA LEU A 153 5.09 11.50 -14.88
C LEU A 153 4.51 12.91 -14.62
N TYR A 154 3.82 13.46 -15.62
CA TYR A 154 3.07 14.71 -15.45
C TYR A 154 1.92 14.53 -14.44
N GLN A 155 1.54 15.60 -13.74
CA GLN A 155 0.44 15.58 -12.76
C GLN A 155 -0.86 14.96 -13.32
N TRP A 156 -1.21 15.25 -14.58
CA TRP A 156 -2.39 14.68 -15.24
C TRP A 156 -2.26 13.19 -15.55
N GLN A 157 -1.03 12.67 -15.75
CA GLN A 157 -0.77 11.25 -15.94
C GLN A 157 -0.95 10.48 -14.63
N TRP A 158 -0.46 11.04 -13.52
CA TRP A 158 -0.70 10.49 -12.18
C TRP A 158 -2.20 10.42 -11.85
N ARG A 159 -2.94 11.51 -12.08
CA ARG A 159 -4.41 11.52 -11.91
C ARG A 159 -5.08 10.44 -12.76
N TRP A 160 -4.70 10.34 -14.03
CA TRP A 160 -5.28 9.36 -14.92
C TRP A 160 -4.95 7.91 -14.53
N LEU A 161 -3.75 7.66 -14.01
CA LEU A 161 -3.37 6.37 -13.46
C LEU A 161 -4.21 6.03 -12.22
N ALA A 162 -4.35 6.96 -11.26
CA ALA A 162 -5.19 6.78 -10.08
C ALA A 162 -6.66 6.50 -10.45
N ASP A 163 -7.23 7.25 -11.39
CA ASP A 163 -8.59 7.01 -11.89
C ASP A 163 -8.74 5.61 -12.51
N SER A 164 -7.73 5.17 -13.27
CA SER A 164 -7.74 3.85 -13.91
C SER A 164 -7.64 2.72 -12.88
N LEU A 165 -6.82 2.90 -11.84
CA LEU A 165 -6.69 1.98 -10.71
C LEU A 165 -7.99 1.90 -9.87
N LEU A 166 -8.62 3.05 -9.61
CA LEU A 166 -9.89 3.15 -8.89
C LEU A 166 -11.03 2.44 -9.64
N LEU A 167 -11.15 2.70 -10.95
CA LEU A 167 -12.13 2.01 -11.81
C LEU A 167 -11.90 0.50 -11.79
N ARG A 168 -10.63 0.06 -11.80
CA ARG A 168 -10.32 -1.37 -11.74
C ARG A 168 -10.72 -2.00 -10.41
N CYS A 169 -10.42 -1.33 -9.31
CA CYS A 169 -10.86 -1.77 -7.97
C CYS A 169 -12.39 -1.84 -7.85
N GLN A 170 -13.14 -1.08 -8.66
CA GLN A 170 -14.61 -1.16 -8.74
C GLN A 170 -15.10 -2.33 -9.60
N GLU A 171 -14.37 -2.73 -10.63
CA GLU A 171 -14.77 -3.77 -11.58
C GLU A 171 -14.48 -5.20 -11.09
N ASP A 172 -13.42 -5.41 -10.30
CA ASP A 172 -13.02 -6.74 -9.82
C ASP A 172 -13.84 -7.18 -8.59
N GLU A 173 -14.95 -7.89 -8.80
CA GLU A 173 -15.65 -8.62 -7.71
C GLU A 173 -15.06 -10.04 -7.50
N PRO A 174 -14.69 -10.45 -6.25
CA PRO A 174 -14.65 -9.67 -5.01
C PRO A 174 -13.28 -9.04 -4.75
N VAL A 175 -13.32 -7.76 -4.35
CA VAL A 175 -12.21 -6.81 -4.14
C VAL A 175 -11.29 -7.13 -2.94
N LEU A 176 -11.28 -8.38 -2.44
CA LEU A 176 -10.37 -8.84 -1.38
C LEU A 176 -9.15 -9.60 -1.92
N SER A 177 -8.94 -9.61 -3.23
CA SER A 177 -7.67 -10.12 -3.75
C SER A 177 -6.52 -9.28 -3.19
N LEU A 178 -5.39 -9.93 -2.95
CA LEU A 178 -4.14 -9.26 -2.56
C LEU A 178 -3.83 -8.11 -3.53
N GLU A 179 -4.14 -8.32 -4.81
CA GLU A 179 -4.01 -7.37 -5.88
C GLU A 179 -4.83 -6.09 -5.65
N SER A 180 -6.13 -6.17 -5.37
CA SER A 180 -6.95 -4.98 -5.11
C SER A 180 -6.46 -4.18 -3.90
N SER A 181 -5.92 -4.86 -2.87
CA SER A 181 -5.32 -4.18 -1.72
C SER A 181 -4.05 -3.42 -2.09
N HIS A 182 -3.24 -3.94 -3.01
CA HIS A 182 -2.04 -3.27 -3.50
C HIS A 182 -2.39 -2.10 -4.41
N LEU A 183 -3.39 -2.27 -5.29
CA LEU A 183 -3.90 -1.21 -6.15
C LEU A 183 -4.45 -0.03 -5.32
N LEU A 184 -5.21 -0.30 -4.26
CA LEU A 184 -5.69 0.76 -3.36
C LEU A 184 -4.54 1.51 -2.69
N ARG A 185 -3.50 0.84 -2.19
CA ARG A 185 -2.32 1.52 -1.62
C ARG A 185 -1.67 2.46 -2.63
N LEU A 186 -1.54 2.01 -3.88
CA LEU A 186 -0.99 2.82 -4.95
C LEU A 186 -1.86 4.05 -5.22
N VAL A 187 -3.19 3.90 -5.21
CA VAL A 187 -4.11 5.04 -5.33
C VAL A 187 -3.94 6.03 -4.17
N PHE A 188 -3.87 5.56 -2.93
CA PHE A 188 -3.65 6.43 -1.76
C PHE A 188 -2.34 7.20 -1.86
N TYR A 189 -1.26 6.51 -2.23
CA TYR A 189 0.04 7.14 -2.45
C TYR A 189 -0.03 8.22 -3.52
N ILE A 190 -0.67 7.93 -4.67
CA ILE A 190 -0.85 8.91 -5.74
C ILE A 190 -1.71 10.10 -5.25
N GLY A 191 -2.77 9.86 -4.50
CA GLY A 191 -3.61 10.91 -3.92
C GLY A 191 -2.83 11.86 -3.00
N HIS A 192 -1.98 11.31 -2.11
CA HIS A 192 -1.12 12.11 -1.23
C HIS A 192 -0.03 12.86 -2.01
N LEU A 193 0.60 12.21 -3.00
CA LEU A 193 1.62 12.82 -3.86
C LEU A 193 1.07 14.02 -4.64
N LEU A 194 -0.21 13.95 -5.03
CA LEU A 194 -0.88 15.00 -5.80
C LEU A 194 -1.58 16.06 -4.95
N ASP A 195 -1.68 15.85 -3.63
CA ASP A 195 -2.55 16.64 -2.74
C ASP A 195 -3.99 16.72 -3.30
N ASP A 196 -4.54 15.56 -3.68
CA ASP A 196 -5.82 15.44 -4.38
C ASP A 196 -6.88 14.73 -3.54
N ASP A 197 -7.65 15.52 -2.79
CA ASP A 197 -8.72 15.05 -1.90
C ASP A 197 -9.78 14.19 -2.62
N ASP A 198 -10.08 14.46 -3.90
CA ASP A 198 -11.10 13.70 -4.64
C ASP A 198 -10.65 12.28 -4.95
N ILE A 199 -9.35 12.06 -5.23
CA ILE A 199 -8.79 10.73 -5.41
C ILE A 199 -8.81 9.98 -4.07
N LEU A 200 -8.41 10.67 -2.99
CA LEU A 200 -8.40 10.09 -1.65
C LEU A 200 -9.82 9.68 -1.24
N ASP A 201 -10.80 10.58 -1.32
CA ASP A 201 -12.20 10.32 -0.94
C ASP A 201 -12.80 9.14 -1.70
N ARG A 202 -12.48 8.99 -2.99
CA ARG A 202 -12.91 7.83 -3.80
C ARG A 202 -12.23 6.54 -3.35
N ALA A 203 -10.94 6.56 -3.02
CA ALA A 203 -10.21 5.41 -2.48
C ALA A 203 -10.75 5.01 -1.09
N TYR A 204 -11.03 6.00 -0.23
CA TYR A 204 -11.67 5.83 1.07
C TYR A 204 -13.06 5.18 0.93
N SER A 205 -13.87 5.67 -0.01
CA SER A 205 -15.21 5.12 -0.26
C SER A 205 -15.14 3.64 -0.65
N LEU A 206 -14.14 3.24 -1.44
CA LEU A 206 -13.93 1.84 -1.80
C LEU A 206 -13.51 0.98 -0.60
N ILE A 207 -12.64 1.50 0.27
CA ILE A 207 -12.30 0.83 1.53
C ILE A 207 -13.54 0.63 2.39
N VAL A 208 -14.38 1.65 2.53
CA VAL A 208 -15.59 1.58 3.35
C VAL A 208 -16.54 0.52 2.78
N LEU A 209 -16.75 0.51 1.46
CA LEU A 209 -17.54 -0.52 0.79
C LEU A 209 -16.96 -1.93 0.98
N GLN A 210 -15.63 -2.08 0.98
CA GLN A 210 -14.98 -3.36 1.28
C GLN A 210 -15.20 -3.80 2.72
N LEU A 211 -15.10 -2.88 3.68
CA LEU A 211 -15.35 -3.16 5.08
C LEU A 211 -16.81 -3.53 5.33
N ASP A 212 -17.76 -2.84 4.69
CA ASP A 212 -19.19 -3.17 4.72
C ASP A 212 -19.45 -4.55 4.08
N TRP A 213 -18.78 -4.90 2.99
CA TRP A 213 -18.91 -6.23 2.36
C TRP A 213 -18.34 -7.36 3.23
N VAL A 214 -17.14 -7.15 3.81
CA VAL A 214 -16.55 -8.09 4.78
C VAL A 214 -17.50 -8.27 5.97
N TYR A 215 -18.10 -7.17 6.42
CA TYR A 215 -19.10 -7.16 7.48
C TYR A 215 -20.32 -8.03 7.12
N ASP A 216 -20.91 -7.86 5.93
CA ASP A 216 -22.05 -8.66 5.45
C ASP A 216 -21.72 -10.15 5.34
N ILE A 217 -20.49 -10.50 4.92
CA ILE A 217 -20.03 -11.89 4.89
C ILE A 217 -19.93 -12.47 6.30
N LEU A 218 -19.32 -11.74 7.23
CA LEU A 218 -19.16 -12.21 8.60
C LEU A 218 -20.51 -12.38 9.27
N GLU A 219 -21.46 -11.47 9.02
CA GLU A 219 -22.83 -11.57 9.54
C GLU A 219 -23.60 -12.76 8.93
N SER A 220 -23.47 -13.00 7.62
CA SER A 220 -24.15 -14.11 6.95
C SER A 220 -23.60 -15.49 7.33
N GLN A 221 -22.27 -15.61 7.49
CA GLN A 221 -21.61 -16.86 7.92
C GLN A 221 -21.97 -17.25 9.36
N GLN A 222 -22.27 -16.28 10.22
CA GLN A 222 -22.60 -16.55 11.62
C GLN A 222 -23.97 -17.22 11.82
N ARG A 223 -24.87 -17.14 10.84
CA ARG A 223 -26.20 -17.79 10.95
C ARG A 223 -26.14 -19.31 10.85
N ASP A 224 -25.07 -19.89 10.30
CA ASP A 224 -24.97 -21.34 10.03
C ASP A 224 -23.70 -22.02 10.60
N PHE A 225 -22.77 -21.31 11.25
CA PHE A 225 -21.45 -21.86 11.60
C PHE A 225 -21.18 -21.95 13.12
N SER A 226 -20.97 -23.17 13.62
CA SER A 226 -20.27 -23.44 14.89
C SER A 226 -18.80 -23.71 14.57
N PRO A 227 -17.85 -22.82 14.92
CA PRO A 227 -16.47 -23.02 14.52
C PRO A 227 -15.82 -24.17 15.32
N PRO A 228 -15.05 -25.06 14.67
CA PRO A 228 -14.22 -26.01 15.40
C PRO A 228 -13.16 -25.24 16.20
N ARG A 229 -13.05 -25.55 17.50
CA ARG A 229 -12.22 -24.83 18.49
C ARG A 229 -10.75 -24.62 18.08
N GLY A 230 -10.20 -25.38 17.14
CA GLY A 230 -8.81 -25.24 16.67
C GLY A 230 -8.52 -24.12 15.66
N ALA A 231 -9.53 -23.57 14.97
CA ALA A 231 -9.30 -22.50 13.98
C ALA A 231 -8.98 -21.14 14.64
N VAL A 232 -9.35 -20.97 15.91
CA VAL A 232 -9.07 -19.76 16.71
C VAL A 232 -7.70 -19.85 17.40
N ASP A 233 -7.16 -21.05 17.58
CA ASP A 233 -5.83 -21.24 18.19
C ASP A 233 -4.70 -21.16 17.15
N ALA A 234 -4.94 -21.56 15.90
CA ALA A 234 -4.04 -21.28 14.77
C ALA A 234 -3.96 -19.78 14.40
N LEU A 235 -4.80 -18.97 15.06
CA LEU A 235 -4.91 -17.52 14.93
C LEU A 235 -3.86 -16.77 15.77
N ILE A 236 -3.02 -17.49 16.54
CA ILE A 236 -2.29 -16.97 17.72
C ILE A 236 -0.74 -17.07 17.64
N LEU A 237 -0.12 -17.73 16.65
CA LEU A 237 1.35 -17.90 16.64
C LEU A 237 2.01 -17.38 15.34
N GLU A 238 2.70 -16.24 15.46
CA GLU A 238 4.12 -15.98 15.11
C GLU A 238 4.39 -14.58 14.52
N SER A 239 5.22 -13.84 15.27
CA SER A 239 6.17 -12.87 14.77
C SER A 239 7.21 -13.57 13.89
N ILE A 240 7.28 -13.20 12.61
CA ILE A 240 8.36 -13.64 11.72
C ILE A 240 9.63 -12.88 12.10
N ASP A 241 10.67 -13.61 12.52
CA ASP A 241 12.04 -13.08 12.65
C ASP A 241 12.58 -12.79 11.23
N LEU A 242 12.76 -11.50 10.93
CA LEU A 242 13.18 -11.01 9.61
C LEU A 242 14.68 -11.21 9.31
N ARG A 243 15.42 -11.94 10.16
CA ARG A 243 16.86 -12.12 9.99
C ARG A 243 17.28 -13.38 9.20
N ASP A 244 16.42 -14.38 9.02
CA ASP A 244 16.70 -15.56 8.19
C ASP A 244 15.45 -16.15 7.50
N PRO A 245 15.17 -15.79 6.23
CA PRO A 245 14.00 -16.26 5.49
C PRO A 245 13.98 -17.77 5.19
N ALA A 246 15.15 -18.43 5.18
CA ALA A 246 15.26 -19.83 4.75
C ALA A 246 14.85 -20.82 5.86
N ALA A 247 15.07 -20.46 7.14
CA ALA A 247 14.73 -21.32 8.28
C ALA A 247 13.21 -21.36 8.58
N SER A 248 12.47 -20.33 8.14
CA SER A 248 11.05 -20.14 8.42
C SER A 248 10.13 -20.88 7.44
N ALA A 249 10.62 -21.19 6.23
CA ALA A 249 9.82 -21.81 5.17
C ALA A 249 9.47 -23.29 5.46
N ASP A 250 10.36 -24.03 6.14
CA ASP A 250 10.19 -25.48 6.34
C ASP A 250 9.25 -25.84 7.50
N ARG A 251 8.92 -24.90 8.41
CA ARG A 251 8.08 -25.17 9.59
C ARG A 251 6.59 -24.88 9.39
N VAL A 252 6.23 -24.07 8.40
CA VAL A 252 4.85 -23.58 8.19
C VAL A 252 4.06 -24.45 7.20
N TRP A 253 4.73 -25.34 6.46
CA TRP A 253 4.10 -26.10 5.36
C TRP A 253 2.96 -27.09 5.73
N PRO A 254 2.78 -27.60 6.97
CA PRO A 254 1.70 -28.57 7.22
C PRO A 254 0.30 -27.99 7.49
N PHE A 255 0.11 -26.68 7.63
CA PHE A 255 -1.18 -26.10 8.09
C PHE A 255 -1.89 -25.16 7.09
N VAL A 256 -1.54 -25.24 5.81
CA VAL A 256 -2.24 -24.48 4.76
C VAL A 256 -3.51 -25.20 4.33
N ASN A 257 -4.65 -24.86 4.96
CA ASN A 257 -5.98 -25.09 4.40
C ASN A 257 -7.00 -24.01 4.83
N SER A 258 -6.54 -22.76 4.98
CA SER A 258 -7.38 -21.60 5.27
C SER A 258 -6.91 -20.32 4.54
N GLU A 259 -6.61 -20.45 3.25
CA GLU A 259 -6.07 -19.41 2.36
C GLU A 259 -6.91 -18.12 2.23
N ASN A 260 -8.08 -17.99 2.83
CA ASN A 260 -8.83 -16.73 2.81
C ASN A 260 -8.62 -15.87 4.07
N LEU A 261 -8.41 -16.45 5.25
CA LEU A 261 -8.44 -15.68 6.49
C LEU A 261 -7.12 -14.92 6.76
N TRP A 262 -5.99 -15.47 6.34
CA TRP A 262 -4.69 -14.82 6.50
C TRP A 262 -4.55 -13.59 5.59
N TYR A 263 -4.99 -13.71 4.33
CA TYR A 263 -4.95 -12.62 3.35
C TYR A 263 -5.91 -11.48 3.71
N GLN A 264 -7.12 -11.80 4.17
CA GLN A 264 -8.08 -10.79 4.63
C GLN A 264 -7.54 -9.94 5.77
N LYS A 265 -6.81 -10.54 6.73
CA LYS A 265 -6.23 -9.81 7.87
C LYS A 265 -5.13 -8.84 7.47
N ARG A 266 -4.26 -9.20 6.53
CA ARG A 266 -3.15 -8.34 6.07
C ARG A 266 -3.67 -7.14 5.27
N SER A 267 -4.69 -7.36 4.44
CA SER A 267 -5.40 -6.30 3.72
C SER A 267 -6.09 -5.35 4.68
N ILE A 268 -6.86 -5.85 5.65
CA ILE A 268 -7.55 -5.02 6.66
C ILE A 268 -6.52 -4.24 7.51
N SER A 269 -5.43 -4.85 7.97
CA SER A 269 -4.36 -4.16 8.71
C SER A 269 -3.80 -2.95 7.97
N THR A 270 -3.74 -2.99 6.64
CA THR A 270 -3.04 -1.95 5.87
C THR A 270 -3.99 -0.91 5.28
N ILE A 271 -5.16 -1.35 4.82
CA ILE A 271 -6.29 -0.49 4.47
C ILE A 271 -6.62 0.44 5.64
N SER A 272 -6.62 -0.11 6.84
CA SER A 272 -6.90 0.65 8.04
C SER A 272 -5.78 1.61 8.41
N THR A 273 -4.52 1.42 7.96
CA THR A 273 -3.40 2.35 8.18
C THR A 273 -3.51 3.61 7.31
N LEU A 274 -4.05 3.47 6.10
CA LEU A 274 -4.21 4.56 5.14
C LEU A 274 -5.46 5.39 5.41
N ALA A 275 -6.43 4.85 6.16
CA ALA A 275 -7.71 5.50 6.38
C ALA A 275 -7.73 6.58 7.49
N ILE A 276 -6.56 6.96 8.03
CA ILE A 276 -6.43 7.30 9.45
C ILE A 276 -6.45 8.80 9.78
N GLU A 277 -6.21 9.70 8.82
CA GLU A 277 -6.27 11.14 9.08
C GLU A 277 -7.66 11.74 8.83
N ASN A 278 -8.62 10.91 8.41
CA ASN A 278 -9.96 11.34 8.03
C ASN A 278 -10.94 11.24 9.21
N GLU A 279 -11.51 12.38 9.61
CA GLU A 279 -12.57 12.49 10.65
C GLU A 279 -13.72 11.49 10.42
N VAL A 280 -14.07 11.22 9.16
CA VAL A 280 -15.14 10.30 8.78
C VAL A 280 -14.81 8.86 9.16
N ALA A 281 -13.55 8.43 8.98
CA ALA A 281 -13.12 7.08 9.32
C ALA A 281 -13.09 6.86 10.84
N ALA A 282 -12.57 7.83 11.60
CA ALA A 282 -12.59 7.81 13.06
C ALA A 282 -14.03 7.73 13.59
N ARG A 283 -14.94 8.54 13.04
CA ARG A 283 -16.36 8.52 13.37
C ARG A 283 -17.00 7.15 13.14
N ARG A 284 -16.72 6.51 11.99
CA ARG A 284 -17.25 5.19 11.67
C ARG A 284 -16.69 4.11 12.60
N MET A 285 -15.40 4.17 12.93
CA MET A 285 -14.78 3.27 13.91
C MET A 285 -15.37 3.44 15.31
N ILE A 286 -15.68 4.67 15.74
CA ILE A 286 -16.39 4.93 17.00
C ILE A 286 -17.80 4.32 16.97
N GLU A 287 -18.53 4.42 15.85
CA GLU A 287 -19.84 3.77 15.70
C GLU A 287 -19.74 2.24 15.83
N MET A 288 -18.69 1.64 15.27
CA MET A 288 -18.42 0.20 15.36
C MET A 288 -18.17 -0.28 16.81
N LEU A 289 -17.76 0.59 17.74
CA LEU A 289 -17.60 0.22 19.14
C LEU A 289 -18.94 -0.11 19.83
N SER A 290 -20.05 0.44 19.32
CA SER A 290 -21.39 0.12 19.83
C SER A 290 -21.96 -1.21 19.32
N HIS A 291 -21.20 -1.91 18.47
CA HIS A 291 -21.66 -3.12 17.80
C HIS A 291 -21.79 -4.31 18.77
N HIS A 292 -22.79 -5.18 18.55
CA HIS A 292 -23.04 -6.34 19.41
C HIS A 292 -21.98 -7.46 19.26
N LEU A 293 -21.25 -7.48 18.15
CA LEU A 293 -20.20 -8.46 17.89
C LEU A 293 -18.87 -8.06 18.52
N GLU A 294 -18.31 -8.96 19.33
CA GLU A 294 -17.01 -8.80 19.98
C GLU A 294 -15.87 -8.53 18.99
N SER A 295 -15.81 -9.26 17.88
CA SER A 295 -14.75 -9.13 16.86
C SER A 295 -14.71 -7.74 16.23
N VAL A 296 -15.87 -7.13 15.99
CA VAL A 296 -16.00 -5.78 15.42
C VAL A 296 -15.50 -4.74 16.42
N ARG A 297 -15.91 -4.85 17.69
CA ARG A 297 -15.45 -3.96 18.76
C ARG A 297 -13.94 -4.09 19.00
N HIS A 298 -13.43 -5.32 19.01
CA HIS A 298 -11.99 -5.59 19.14
C HIS A 298 -11.20 -4.94 18.00
N LEU A 299 -11.66 -5.09 16.75
CA LEU A 299 -11.01 -4.48 15.60
C LEU A 299 -11.01 -2.94 15.68
N ALA A 300 -12.15 -2.34 16.02
CA ALA A 300 -12.27 -0.90 16.21
C ALA A 300 -11.33 -0.40 17.33
N MET A 301 -11.29 -1.08 18.48
CA MET A 301 -10.37 -0.74 19.58
C MET A 301 -8.88 -0.86 19.19
N TYR A 302 -8.53 -1.90 18.44
CA TYR A 302 -7.16 -2.09 17.96
C TYR A 302 -6.70 -0.91 17.08
N TYR A 303 -7.55 -0.48 16.16
CA TYR A 303 -7.21 0.64 15.28
C TYR A 303 -7.21 1.98 16.01
N LEU A 304 -8.24 2.27 16.79
CA LEU A 304 -8.32 3.51 17.57
C LEU A 304 -7.12 3.64 18.53
N GLY A 305 -6.58 2.53 19.05
CA GLY A 305 -5.44 2.52 19.97
C GLY A 305 -4.08 2.78 19.35
N ARG A 306 -3.95 2.78 18.01
CA ARG A 306 -2.71 3.10 17.30
C ARG A 306 -2.71 4.50 16.69
N GLN A 307 -3.76 5.28 16.88
CA GLN A 307 -4.02 6.48 16.09
C GLN A 307 -3.89 7.78 16.86
N ALA A 308 -3.40 8.82 16.17
CA ALA A 308 -3.56 10.20 16.59
C ALA A 308 -4.98 10.65 16.23
N ILE A 309 -5.89 10.59 17.20
CA ILE A 309 -7.30 10.92 16.95
C ILE A 309 -7.44 12.44 16.91
N HIS A 310 -8.08 12.95 15.86
CA HIS A 310 -8.34 14.37 15.68
C HIS A 310 -9.09 14.93 16.90
N GLU A 311 -8.69 16.12 17.36
CA GLU A 311 -9.17 16.71 18.63
C GLU A 311 -10.70 16.76 18.71
N SER A 312 -11.38 17.01 17.59
CA SER A 312 -12.85 17.08 17.50
C SER A 312 -13.58 15.78 17.86
N GLU A 313 -12.98 14.61 17.60
CA GLU A 313 -13.60 13.30 17.86
C GLU A 313 -13.12 12.66 19.17
N ARG A 314 -12.09 13.22 19.82
CA ARG A 314 -11.52 12.68 21.08
C ARG A 314 -12.55 12.58 22.20
N GLU A 315 -13.42 13.56 22.34
CA GLU A 315 -14.44 13.56 23.40
C GLU A 315 -15.53 12.50 23.14
N ARG A 316 -15.91 12.32 21.87
CA ARG A 316 -16.89 11.31 21.47
C ARG A 316 -16.34 9.90 21.64
N LEU A 317 -15.09 9.69 21.22
CA LEU A 317 -14.36 8.45 21.47
C LEU A 317 -14.34 8.15 22.96
N TRP A 318 -13.98 9.13 23.79
CA TRP A 318 -13.90 8.99 25.24
C TRP A 318 -15.20 8.47 25.84
N GLN A 319 -16.32 9.15 25.55
CA GLN A 319 -17.63 8.77 26.06
C GLN A 319 -18.05 7.36 25.63
N THR A 320 -17.56 6.90 24.48
CA THR A 320 -17.84 5.58 23.91
C THR A 320 -16.96 4.49 24.52
N VAL A 321 -15.66 4.76 24.68
CA VAL A 321 -14.65 3.78 25.11
C VAL A 321 -14.59 3.67 26.63
N GLN A 322 -14.86 4.74 27.37
CA GLN A 322 -14.82 4.74 28.84
C GLN A 322 -15.64 3.60 29.45
N PRO A 323 -16.91 3.31 29.10
CA PRO A 323 -17.63 2.17 29.68
C PRO A 323 -17.04 0.80 29.30
N MET A 324 -16.23 0.72 28.23
CA MET A 324 -15.70 -0.54 27.71
C MET A 324 -14.57 -1.16 28.55
N TYR A 325 -14.02 -0.46 29.56
CA TYR A 325 -13.14 -1.15 30.52
C TYR A 325 -13.87 -2.21 31.33
N LYS A 326 -15.21 -2.12 31.41
CA LYS A 326 -16.07 -3.15 32.01
C LYS A 326 -16.67 -4.11 30.98
N ASP A 327 -16.24 -4.05 29.72
CA ASP A 327 -16.77 -4.94 28.69
C ASP A 327 -16.54 -6.39 29.09
N GLU A 328 -17.51 -7.27 28.82
CA GLU A 328 -17.40 -8.69 29.16
C GLU A 328 -16.28 -9.39 28.38
N SER A 329 -15.88 -8.84 27.22
CA SER A 329 -14.77 -9.36 26.41
C SER A 329 -13.40 -8.96 26.95
N PRO A 330 -12.55 -9.93 27.36
CA PRO A 330 -11.15 -9.65 27.71
C PRO A 330 -10.35 -9.06 26.54
N ARG A 331 -10.71 -9.40 25.30
CA ARG A 331 -10.02 -8.92 24.08
C ARG A 331 -10.26 -7.44 23.87
N VAL A 332 -11.50 -6.97 24.04
CA VAL A 332 -11.83 -5.54 23.95
C VAL A 332 -11.11 -4.76 25.06
N ARG A 333 -11.13 -5.30 26.29
CA ARG A 333 -10.45 -4.69 27.44
C ARG A 333 -8.93 -4.56 27.26
N MET A 334 -8.28 -5.53 26.60
CA MET A 334 -6.84 -5.50 26.35
C MET A 334 -6.36 -4.27 25.57
N TYR A 335 -7.17 -3.75 24.63
CA TYR A 335 -6.78 -2.58 23.82
C TYR A 335 -7.24 -1.25 24.42
N TRP A 336 -8.04 -1.30 25.48
CA TRP A 336 -8.53 -0.10 26.14
C TRP A 336 -7.42 0.85 26.58
N PRO A 337 -6.34 0.40 27.26
CA PRO A 337 -5.25 1.29 27.65
C PRO A 337 -4.56 1.98 26.47
N ARG A 338 -4.49 1.32 25.30
CA ARG A 338 -3.90 1.89 24.09
C ARG A 338 -4.74 3.05 23.52
N VAL A 339 -6.07 2.89 23.48
CA VAL A 339 -6.99 3.95 23.04
C VAL A 339 -6.95 5.15 23.99
N MET A 340 -6.79 4.89 25.28
CA MET A 340 -6.82 5.91 26.32
C MET A 340 -5.60 6.85 26.28
N ARG A 341 -4.48 6.37 25.75
CA ARG A 341 -3.24 7.15 25.58
C ARG A 341 -3.44 8.43 24.77
N SER A 342 -4.44 8.51 23.90
CA SER A 342 -4.66 9.69 23.06
C SER A 342 -5.25 10.89 23.79
N LYS A 343 -5.73 10.73 25.04
CA LYS A 343 -6.53 11.76 25.75
C LYS A 343 -5.96 12.17 27.10
N LEU A 344 -5.31 11.25 27.80
CA LEU A 344 -4.76 11.49 29.12
C LEU A 344 -3.34 12.03 28.97
N SER A 345 -2.99 12.98 29.84
CA SER A 345 -1.58 13.37 30.03
C SER A 345 -0.74 12.15 30.42
N ASP A 346 0.57 12.22 30.22
CA ASP A 346 1.46 11.11 30.59
C ASP A 346 1.33 10.75 32.09
N GLU A 347 1.11 11.74 32.96
CA GLU A 347 0.87 11.54 34.40
C GLU A 347 -0.47 10.84 34.71
N GLU A 348 -1.55 11.22 34.02
CA GLU A 348 -2.87 10.60 34.20
C GLU A 348 -2.89 9.18 33.62
N MET A 349 -2.24 8.98 32.46
CA MET A 349 -2.03 7.66 31.89
C MET A 349 -1.27 6.77 32.85
N LEU A 350 -0.21 7.29 33.46
CA LEU A 350 0.59 6.57 34.44
C LEU A 350 -0.25 6.14 35.65
N ALA A 351 -0.98 7.07 36.26
CA ALA A 351 -1.82 6.77 37.43
C ALA A 351 -2.85 5.68 37.11
N LEU A 352 -3.49 5.78 35.94
CA LEU A 352 -4.47 4.81 35.47
C LEU A 352 -3.83 3.44 35.16
N GLN A 353 -2.66 3.42 34.52
CA GLN A 353 -1.93 2.18 34.22
C GLN A 353 -1.51 1.46 35.50
N LEU A 354 -1.04 2.19 36.52
CA LEU A 354 -0.71 1.61 37.82
C LEU A 354 -1.95 1.03 38.51
N GLU A 355 -3.08 1.74 38.50
CA GLU A 355 -4.34 1.20 39.02
C GLU A 355 -4.75 -0.09 38.29
N LEU A 356 -4.64 -0.10 36.96
CA LEU A 356 -5.03 -1.23 36.12
C LEU A 356 -4.10 -2.45 36.24
N LEU A 357 -2.79 -2.24 36.43
CA LEU A 357 -1.83 -3.31 36.73
C LEU A 357 -2.16 -4.04 38.03
N LEU A 358 -2.81 -3.36 38.96
CA LEU A 358 -3.22 -3.92 40.25
C LEU A 358 -4.59 -4.62 40.22
N THR A 359 -5.33 -4.53 39.12
CA THR A 359 -6.62 -5.24 38.97
C THR A 359 -6.40 -6.74 38.94
N ASP A 360 -7.40 -7.56 39.31
CA ASP A 360 -7.32 -9.03 39.21
C ASP A 360 -7.51 -9.57 37.78
N ASP A 361 -7.68 -8.70 36.78
CA ASP A 361 -7.94 -9.10 35.40
C ASP A 361 -6.63 -9.22 34.58
N PRO A 362 -6.22 -10.44 34.20
CA PRO A 362 -4.99 -10.65 33.44
C PRO A 362 -5.02 -10.00 32.05
N GLY A 363 -6.19 -9.85 31.42
CA GLY A 363 -6.33 -9.21 30.12
C GLY A 363 -6.07 -7.71 30.17
N LEU A 364 -6.54 -7.04 31.23
CA LEU A 364 -6.24 -5.63 31.49
C LEU A 364 -4.76 -5.44 31.84
N ARG A 365 -4.20 -6.30 32.71
CA ARG A 365 -2.77 -6.27 33.05
C ARG A 365 -1.89 -6.38 31.80
N LEU A 366 -2.19 -7.34 30.92
CA LEU A 366 -1.44 -7.54 29.68
C LEU A 366 -1.60 -6.36 28.72
N GLY A 367 -2.81 -5.81 28.59
CA GLY A 367 -3.05 -4.62 27.78
C GLY A 367 -2.26 -3.40 28.26
N VAL A 368 -2.21 -3.21 29.58
CA VAL A 368 -1.42 -2.14 30.19
C VAL A 368 0.06 -2.38 29.96
N LEU A 369 0.60 -3.56 30.32
CA LEU A 369 2.01 -3.90 30.10
C LEU A 369 2.42 -3.75 28.64
N GLY A 370 1.56 -4.12 27.68
CA GLY A 370 1.85 -3.92 26.26
C GLY A 370 1.92 -2.44 25.89
N THR A 371 1.06 -1.59 26.45
CA THR A 371 1.10 -0.13 26.23
C THR A 371 2.34 0.50 26.86
N VAL A 372 2.70 0.01 28.03
CA VAL A 372 3.91 0.36 28.77
C VAL A 372 5.17 -0.03 27.99
N HIS A 373 5.22 -1.26 27.49
CA HIS A 373 6.29 -1.75 26.64
C HIS A 373 6.46 -0.90 25.39
N ASP A 374 5.36 -0.61 24.67
CA ASP A 374 5.39 0.23 23.47
C ASP A 374 5.90 1.66 23.78
N LEU A 375 5.56 2.20 24.96
CA LEU A 375 6.05 3.50 25.42
C LEU A 375 7.56 3.46 25.67
N VAL A 376 8.05 2.50 26.46
CA VAL A 376 9.48 2.36 26.78
C VAL A 376 10.29 2.06 25.52
N TRP A 377 9.78 1.21 24.62
CA TRP A 377 10.41 0.92 23.33
C TRP A 377 10.50 2.15 22.42
N SER A 378 9.48 3.02 22.44
CA SER A 378 9.49 4.24 21.65
C SER A 378 10.43 5.32 22.18
N MET A 379 10.83 5.23 23.45
CA MET A 379 11.84 6.11 24.04
C MET A 379 13.23 5.67 23.57
N ASN A 380 14.01 6.59 23.00
CA ASN A 380 15.37 6.28 22.61
C ASN A 380 16.21 6.02 23.88
N PRO A 381 16.91 4.88 24.03
CA PRO A 381 17.74 4.60 25.21
C PRO A 381 18.85 5.62 25.46
N SER A 382 19.21 6.39 24.42
CA SER A 382 20.20 7.47 24.48
C SER A 382 19.59 8.83 24.81
N ASP A 383 18.25 8.91 24.91
CA ASP A 383 17.53 10.14 25.20
C ASP A 383 17.70 10.51 26.68
N PRO A 384 18.21 11.71 27.04
CA PRO A 384 18.23 12.16 28.42
C PRO A 384 16.83 12.18 29.07
N ASP A 385 15.75 12.25 28.28
CA ASP A 385 14.37 12.26 28.78
C ASP A 385 13.93 10.86 29.30
N MET A 386 14.68 9.78 29.04
CA MET A 386 14.53 8.51 29.78
C MET A 386 14.77 8.69 31.31
N ALA A 387 15.38 9.80 31.73
CA ALA A 387 15.48 10.20 33.13
C ALA A 387 14.13 10.55 33.78
N ASP A 388 13.04 10.57 33.01
CA ASP A 388 11.70 10.89 33.52
C ASP A 388 10.76 9.69 33.64
N ILE A 389 11.21 8.45 33.38
CA ILE A 389 10.39 7.27 33.71
C ILE A 389 10.07 7.29 35.22
N PRO A 390 8.78 7.37 35.61
CA PRO A 390 8.40 7.44 37.02
C PRO A 390 8.76 6.14 37.75
N GLU A 391 9.34 6.24 38.94
CA GLU A 391 9.77 5.09 39.74
C GLU A 391 8.61 4.10 40.02
N GLN A 392 7.39 4.63 40.18
CA GLN A 392 6.19 3.81 40.37
C GLN A 392 5.94 2.84 39.20
N PHE A 393 6.39 3.20 38.00
CA PHE A 393 6.25 2.38 36.80
C PHE A 393 7.15 1.15 36.85
N ILE A 394 8.41 1.35 37.23
CA ILE A 394 9.38 0.27 37.40
C ILE A 394 8.90 -0.65 38.52
N GLU A 395 8.39 -0.09 39.62
CA GLU A 395 7.78 -0.87 40.70
C GLU A 395 6.59 -1.71 40.20
N GLY A 396 5.72 -1.14 39.36
CA GLY A 396 4.59 -1.84 38.74
C GLY A 396 5.03 -3.01 37.85
N ILE A 397 6.07 -2.81 37.02
CA ILE A 397 6.64 -3.85 36.16
C ILE A 397 7.27 -4.96 37.00
N VAL A 398 8.06 -4.61 38.01
CA VAL A 398 8.70 -5.59 38.91
C VAL A 398 7.65 -6.38 39.70
N ARG A 399 6.56 -5.73 40.13
CA ARG A 399 5.43 -6.42 40.74
C ARG A 399 4.72 -7.35 39.75
N ALA A 400 4.67 -7.00 38.47
CA ALA A 400 4.05 -7.86 37.48
C ALA A 400 4.81 -9.17 37.23
N LEU A 401 6.10 -9.23 37.58
CA LEU A 401 6.90 -10.46 37.54
C LEU A 401 6.46 -11.53 38.55
N THR A 402 5.70 -11.15 39.58
CA THR A 402 5.21 -12.10 40.60
C THR A 402 3.80 -12.62 40.31
N PHE A 403 3.21 -12.26 39.17
CA PHE A 403 1.90 -12.76 38.78
C PHE A 403 1.97 -14.18 38.19
N ASP A 404 0.89 -14.94 38.36
CA ASP A 404 0.80 -16.33 37.89
C ASP A 404 0.55 -16.45 36.36
N ASP A 405 0.22 -15.35 35.67
CA ASP A 405 -0.05 -15.34 34.23
C ASP A 405 1.24 -15.25 33.41
N ALA A 406 1.49 -16.30 32.62
CA ALA A 406 2.71 -16.42 31.84
C ALA A 406 2.96 -15.29 30.85
N LYS A 407 1.91 -14.78 30.19
CA LYS A 407 2.05 -13.71 29.20
C LYS A 407 2.38 -12.39 29.87
N VAL A 408 1.77 -12.14 31.03
CA VAL A 408 2.02 -10.95 31.85
C VAL A 408 3.47 -10.94 32.35
N VAL A 409 3.97 -12.08 32.86
CA VAL A 409 5.38 -12.21 33.28
C VAL A 409 6.33 -12.00 32.12
N SER A 410 6.12 -12.68 30.98
CA SER A 410 6.98 -12.54 29.79
C SER A 410 7.02 -11.08 29.29
N THR A 411 5.87 -10.41 29.15
CA THR A 411 5.85 -9.00 28.72
C THR A 411 6.52 -8.08 29.75
N ALA A 412 6.40 -8.37 31.06
CA ALA A 412 7.07 -7.61 32.11
C ALA A 412 8.59 -7.77 32.06
N VAL A 413 9.10 -8.98 31.77
CA VAL A 413 10.54 -9.23 31.57
C VAL A 413 11.06 -8.49 30.35
N ASP A 414 10.36 -8.60 29.20
CA ASP A 414 10.72 -7.89 27.97
C ASP A 414 10.78 -6.37 28.22
N THR A 415 9.78 -5.83 28.92
CA THR A 415 9.73 -4.40 29.25
C THR A 415 10.89 -4.01 30.17
N LEU A 416 11.18 -4.80 31.21
CA LEU A 416 12.25 -4.53 32.15
C LEU A 416 13.62 -4.50 31.47
N ALA A 417 13.83 -5.36 30.46
CA ALA A 417 15.08 -5.40 29.68
C ALA A 417 15.31 -4.12 28.84
N LEU A 418 14.26 -3.34 28.56
CA LEU A 418 14.37 -2.06 27.87
C LEU A 418 14.69 -0.89 28.82
N ILE A 419 14.51 -1.08 30.14
CA ILE A 419 14.75 -0.03 31.13
C ILE A 419 16.26 0.12 31.36
N PRO A 420 16.81 1.35 31.34
CA PRO A 420 18.22 1.56 31.62
C PRO A 420 18.68 0.92 32.94
N VAL A 421 19.77 0.17 32.88
CA VAL A 421 20.28 -0.66 34.00
C VAL A 421 20.47 0.14 35.30
N HIS A 422 20.92 1.40 35.21
CA HIS A 422 21.14 2.29 36.36
C HIS A 422 19.85 2.68 37.10
N ARG A 423 18.67 2.48 36.50
CA ARG A 423 17.36 2.63 37.16
C ARG A 423 16.91 1.30 37.75
N ALA A 424 17.04 0.23 36.96
CA ALA A 424 16.67 -1.11 37.37
C ALA A 424 17.44 -1.57 38.64
N CYS A 425 18.69 -1.10 38.83
CA CYS A 425 19.49 -1.45 40.01
C CYS A 425 18.85 -1.09 41.35
N ARG A 426 18.01 -0.04 41.41
CA ARG A 426 17.27 0.32 42.64
C ARG A 426 16.29 -0.77 43.07
N TYR A 427 15.87 -1.61 42.13
CA TYR A 427 14.91 -2.69 42.32
C TYR A 427 15.56 -4.08 42.32
N GLU A 428 16.91 -4.17 42.34
CA GLU A 428 17.64 -5.45 42.33
C GLU A 428 17.09 -6.47 43.35
N PRO A 429 16.82 -6.12 44.63
CA PRO A 429 16.30 -7.09 45.59
C PRO A 429 14.93 -7.65 45.18
N SER A 430 14.06 -6.81 44.62
CA SER A 430 12.73 -7.19 44.16
C SER A 430 12.78 -8.02 42.87
N ILE A 431 13.68 -7.68 41.94
CA ILE A 431 13.93 -8.46 40.71
C ILE A 431 14.46 -9.86 41.08
N ARG A 432 15.43 -9.94 42.00
CA ARG A 432 15.99 -11.22 42.46
C ARG A 432 14.92 -12.07 43.18
N ALA A 433 14.10 -11.45 44.02
CA ALA A 433 12.99 -12.13 44.67
C ALA A 433 11.94 -12.65 43.67
N ALA A 434 11.58 -11.84 42.66
CA ALA A 434 10.64 -12.26 41.61
C ALA A 434 11.21 -13.42 40.79
N ARG A 435 12.51 -13.36 40.42
CA ARG A 435 13.21 -14.44 39.71
C ARG A 435 13.17 -15.78 40.46
N GLU A 436 13.27 -15.76 41.79
CA GLU A 436 13.14 -16.95 42.63
C GLU A 436 11.71 -17.50 42.71
N GLN A 437 10.70 -16.62 42.65
CA GLN A 437 9.28 -16.99 42.72
C GLN A 437 8.72 -17.52 41.40
N ILE A 438 9.27 -17.08 40.26
CA ILE A 438 8.89 -17.56 38.95
C ILE A 438 9.08 -19.09 38.88
N GLY A 439 8.05 -19.83 38.43
CA GLY A 439 8.07 -21.29 38.38
C GLY A 439 9.13 -21.88 37.45
N GLU A 440 9.42 -23.18 37.56
CA GLU A 440 10.39 -23.86 36.68
C GLU A 440 9.99 -23.88 35.19
N GLY A 441 8.71 -23.66 34.88
CA GLY A 441 8.20 -23.59 33.51
C GLY A 441 8.66 -22.37 32.69
N PHE A 442 9.28 -21.38 33.34
CA PHE A 442 9.67 -20.09 32.76
C PHE A 442 11.18 -19.97 32.54
N SER A 443 11.76 -20.98 31.89
CA SER A 443 13.22 -21.07 31.73
C SER A 443 13.82 -19.98 30.84
N GLN A 444 13.03 -19.36 29.96
CA GLN A 444 13.48 -18.24 29.12
C GLN A 444 13.49 -16.94 29.92
N GLU A 445 12.38 -16.63 30.57
CA GLU A 445 12.19 -15.43 31.38
C GLU A 445 13.19 -15.37 32.53
N LYS A 446 13.50 -16.51 33.16
CA LYS A 446 14.57 -16.60 34.16
C LYS A 446 15.95 -16.26 33.61
N ARG A 447 16.27 -16.68 32.37
CA ARG A 447 17.56 -16.36 31.74
C ARG A 447 17.67 -14.89 31.39
N GLU A 448 16.58 -14.29 30.91
CA GLU A 448 16.52 -12.85 30.62
C GLU A 448 16.63 -12.02 31.90
N LEU A 449 15.96 -12.41 32.99
CA LEU A 449 16.14 -11.78 34.30
C LEU A 449 17.56 -11.95 34.86
N ASP A 450 18.18 -13.12 34.69
CA ASP A 450 19.57 -13.35 35.08
C ASP A 450 20.54 -12.44 34.30
N GLU A 451 20.25 -12.16 33.03
CA GLU A 451 21.01 -11.20 32.22
C GLU A 451 20.82 -9.76 32.70
N VAL A 452 19.60 -9.34 33.02
CA VAL A 452 19.35 -8.01 33.62
C VAL A 452 20.08 -7.86 34.96
N LEU A 453 20.03 -8.88 35.82
CA LEU A 453 20.76 -8.89 37.10
C LEU A 453 22.27 -8.84 36.91
N ARG A 454 22.82 -9.57 35.93
CA ARG A 454 24.24 -9.52 35.57
C ARG A 454 24.65 -8.12 35.13
N GLN A 455 23.84 -7.47 34.30
CA GLN A 455 24.11 -6.09 33.87
C GLN A 455 24.09 -5.11 35.05
N ILE A 456 23.18 -5.30 36.01
CA ILE A 456 23.14 -4.51 37.25
C ILE A 456 24.42 -4.70 38.07
N GLU A 457 24.88 -5.94 38.25
CA GLU A 457 26.11 -6.26 39.02
C GLU A 457 27.40 -5.70 38.36
N GLU A 458 27.40 -5.53 37.04
CA GLU A 458 28.53 -4.97 36.27
C GLU A 458 28.62 -3.44 36.31
N LEU A 459 27.60 -2.75 36.84
CA LEU A 459 27.65 -1.30 37.00
C LEU A 459 28.73 -0.91 38.01
N PRO A 460 29.60 0.06 37.69
CA PRO A 460 30.60 0.55 38.64
C PRO A 460 29.90 1.18 39.85
N ASN A 461 30.25 0.69 41.05
CA ASN A 461 29.76 1.19 42.35
C ASN A 461 30.02 2.68 42.57
#